data_AF-A0A821Y7R9-F1
#
_entry.id   AF-A0A821Y7R9-F1
#
_cell.length_a   1.000
_cell.length_b   1.000
_cell.length_c   1.000
_cell.angle_alpha   90.00
_cell.angle_beta   90.00
_cell.angle_gamma   90.00
#
_symmetry.space_group_name_H-M   'P 1'
#
loop_
_entity.id
_entity.type
_entity.pdbx_description
1 polymer ?
#
loop_
_entity_poly.entity_id
_entity_poly.type
_entity_poly.pdbx_seq_one_letter_code
_entity_poly.pdbx_strand_id
1 'polypeptide(L)'
;MIKQKRKILLFMDHAPCHNPDVEYSNICVKFFPPNTTSKLQPLDQGIIKNFKCYYRQHLVKHVISRCALATSPDDIIITALDAVTWTKNAWESVTQLTIRNTFHMA
;
A
#
# COMPACT_ATOMS: atom_id res chain seq x y z
N MET A 1 -20.14 -10.62 -1.08
CA MET A 1 -20.57 -9.20 -0.96
C MET A 1 -21.98 -8.96 -1.47
N ILE A 2 -22.28 -9.06 -2.79
CA ILE A 2 -23.65 -8.89 -3.32
C ILE A 2 -24.62 -9.95 -2.78
N LYS A 3 -24.25 -11.24 -2.88
CA LYS A 3 -25.05 -12.36 -2.33
C LYS A 3 -25.28 -12.24 -0.81
N GLN A 4 -24.40 -11.52 -0.11
CA GLN A 4 -24.49 -11.23 1.34
C GLN A 4 -25.23 -9.92 1.64
N LYS A 5 -25.79 -9.25 0.62
CA LYS A 5 -26.48 -7.94 0.71
C LYS A 5 -25.66 -6.84 1.39
N ARG A 6 -24.33 -6.88 1.29
CA ARG A 6 -23.44 -5.86 1.85
C ARG A 6 -23.32 -4.66 0.90
N LYS A 7 -23.57 -3.46 1.43
CA LYS A 7 -23.24 -2.19 0.78
C LYS A 7 -21.79 -1.81 1.10
N ILE A 8 -21.03 -1.41 0.10
CA ILE A 8 -19.60 -1.07 0.23
C ILE A 8 -19.43 0.42 -0.06
N LEU A 9 -18.64 1.11 0.75
CA LEU A 9 -18.15 2.45 0.48
C LEU A 9 -16.69 2.34 0.08
N LEU A 10 -16.32 2.85 -1.08
CA LEU A 10 -14.95 2.87 -1.60
C LEU A 10 -14.47 4.31 -1.69
N PHE A 11 -13.38 4.63 -1.01
CA PHE A 11 -12.73 5.94 -1.11
C PHE A 11 -11.61 5.91 -2.16
N MET A 12 -11.58 6.89 -3.06
CA MET A 12 -10.59 6.99 -4.14
C MET A 12 -10.03 8.41 -4.27
N ASP A 13 -8.81 8.52 -4.79
CA ASP A 13 -8.22 9.80 -5.20
C ASP A 13 -8.63 10.15 -6.64
N HIS A 14 -8.33 11.39 -7.05
CA HIS A 14 -8.63 11.91 -8.38
C HIS A 14 -7.55 11.58 -9.42
N ALA A 15 -6.95 10.39 -9.36
CA ALA A 15 -5.98 9.98 -10.38
C ALA A 15 -6.63 9.96 -11.77
N PRO A 16 -5.97 10.42 -12.85
CA PRO A 16 -6.57 10.48 -14.21
C PRO A 16 -7.05 9.14 -14.76
N CYS A 17 -6.54 8.02 -14.24
CA CYS A 17 -6.97 6.67 -14.62
C CYS A 17 -8.28 6.24 -13.94
N HIS A 18 -8.77 6.99 -12.95
CA HIS A 18 -10.04 6.70 -12.28
C HIS A 18 -11.19 7.38 -13.01
N ASN A 19 -12.13 6.58 -13.53
CA ASN A 19 -13.34 7.09 -14.14
C ASN A 19 -14.42 7.29 -13.05
N PRO A 20 -14.85 8.54 -12.77
CA PRO A 20 -15.86 8.81 -11.74
C PRO A 20 -17.28 8.41 -12.15
N ASP A 21 -17.52 8.18 -13.44
CA ASP A 21 -18.85 7.92 -14.00
C ASP A 21 -19.23 6.43 -13.97
N VAL A 22 -18.40 5.58 -13.35
CA VAL A 22 -18.69 4.15 -13.24
C VAL A 22 -19.63 3.89 -12.07
N GLU A 23 -20.83 3.42 -12.38
CA GLU A 23 -21.80 2.99 -11.38
C GLU A 23 -21.70 1.49 -11.07
N TYR A 24 -21.85 1.16 -9.78
CA TYR A 24 -21.84 -0.22 -9.29
C TYR A 24 -23.12 -0.52 -8.51
N SER A 25 -23.64 -1.74 -8.64
CA SER A 25 -24.91 -2.14 -8.02
C SER A 25 -24.89 -2.18 -6.49
N ASN A 26 -23.71 -2.31 -5.86
CA ASN A 26 -23.58 -2.40 -4.40
C ASN A 26 -22.36 -1.66 -3.82
N ILE A 27 -21.67 -0.85 -4.64
CA ILE A 27 -20.49 -0.08 -4.23
C ILE A 27 -20.79 1.41 -4.48
N CYS A 28 -20.68 2.23 -3.44
CA CYS A 28 -20.67 3.68 -3.58
C CYS A 28 -19.21 4.13 -3.60
N VAL A 29 -18.77 4.73 -4.69
CA VAL A 29 -17.44 5.34 -4.79
C VAL A 29 -17.53 6.79 -4.32
N LYS A 30 -16.61 7.20 -3.46
CA LYS A 30 -16.44 8.58 -3.01
C LYS A 30 -15.03 9.04 -3.28
N PHE A 31 -14.91 10.11 -4.05
CA PHE A 31 -13.64 10.73 -4.33
C PHE A 31 -13.30 11.76 -3.25
N PHE A 32 -12.06 11.77 -2.76
CA PHE A 32 -11.54 12.86 -1.93
C PHE A 32 -11.47 14.15 -2.73
N PRO A 33 -11.58 15.36 -2.13
CA PRO A 33 -11.43 16.60 -2.87
C PRO A 33 -10.17 16.66 -3.76
N PRO A 34 -10.17 17.40 -4.87
CA PRO A 34 -8.97 17.61 -5.68
C PRO A 34 -7.83 18.19 -4.83
N ASN A 35 -6.58 17.83 -5.13
CA ASN A 35 -5.38 18.29 -4.40
C ASN A 35 -5.39 17.98 -2.89
N THR A 36 -6.15 16.98 -2.48
CA THR A 36 -6.13 16.50 -1.10
C THR A 36 -4.75 15.95 -0.77
N THR A 37 -4.07 16.57 0.20
CA THR A 37 -2.78 16.05 0.69
C THR A 37 -2.95 14.64 1.24
N SER A 38 -1.90 13.82 1.16
CA SER A 38 -1.83 12.47 1.74
C SER A 38 -2.26 12.39 3.22
N LYS A 39 -2.29 13.52 3.93
CA LYS A 39 -2.84 13.65 5.28
C LYS A 39 -4.35 13.43 5.39
N LEU A 40 -5.14 13.44 4.32
CA LEU A 40 -6.59 13.16 4.42
C LEU A 40 -6.96 11.83 3.76
N GLN A 41 -6.01 11.20 3.08
CA GLN A 41 -6.22 9.89 2.47
C GLN A 41 -5.86 8.81 3.49
N PRO A 42 -6.83 8.01 3.97
CA PRO A 42 -6.59 7.02 5.02
C PRO A 42 -5.46 6.06 4.62
N LEU A 43 -5.51 5.55 3.37
CA LEU A 43 -4.51 4.62 2.85
C LEU A 43 -3.07 5.14 3.02
N ASP A 44 -2.84 6.42 2.73
CA ASP A 44 -1.53 7.05 2.79
C ASP A 44 -1.01 7.20 4.22
N GLN A 45 -1.87 7.55 5.17
CA GLN A 45 -1.46 7.83 6.54
C GLN A 45 -0.94 6.60 7.29
N GLY A 46 -1.62 5.47 7.13
CA GLY A 46 -1.36 4.29 7.95
C GLY A 46 -0.86 3.12 7.14
N ILE A 47 -1.65 2.65 6.18
CA ILE A 47 -1.40 1.39 5.48
C ILE A 47 -0.16 1.50 4.59
N ILE A 48 -0.12 2.47 3.67
CA ILE A 48 1.00 2.67 2.74
C ILE A 48 2.28 3.05 3.49
N LYS A 49 2.16 3.88 4.54
CA LYS A 49 3.30 4.23 5.40
C LYS A 49 3.94 3.00 6.05
N ASN A 50 3.13 2.16 6.70
CA ASN A 50 3.63 0.94 7.36
C ASN A 50 4.17 -0.06 6.34
N PHE A 51 3.44 -0.26 5.24
CA PHE A 51 3.88 -1.11 4.14
C PHE A 51 5.27 -0.69 3.60
N LYS A 52 5.48 0.59 3.30
CA LYS A 52 6.77 1.13 2.84
C LYS A 52 7.88 0.93 3.87
N CYS A 53 7.56 1.03 5.17
CA CYS A 53 8.51 0.77 6.25
C CYS A 53 8.97 -0.70 6.22
N TYR A 54 8.05 -1.65 6.21
CA TYR A 54 8.38 -3.07 6.17
C TYR A 54 9.11 -3.49 4.90
N TYR A 55 8.69 -2.98 3.74
CA TYR A 55 9.41 -3.21 2.48
C TYR A 55 10.87 -2.73 2.58
N ARG A 56 11.08 -1.51 3.09
CA ARG A 56 12.42 -0.95 3.28
C ARG A 56 13.26 -1.75 4.27
N GLN A 57 12.66 -2.31 5.33
CA GLN A 57 13.37 -3.18 6.25
C GLN A 57 13.92 -4.43 5.53
N HIS A 58 13.13 -5.06 4.65
CA HIS A 58 13.60 -6.21 3.85
C HIS A 58 14.72 -5.82 2.90
N LEU A 59 14.56 -4.71 2.17
CA LEU A 59 15.59 -4.17 1.27
C LEU A 59 16.90 -3.92 2.02
N VAL A 60 16.87 -3.20 3.14
CA VAL A 60 18.08 -2.87 3.91
C VAL A 60 18.74 -4.13 4.46
N LYS A 61 17.97 -5.10 4.98
CA LYS A 61 18.51 -6.39 5.43
C LYS A 61 19.21 -7.15 4.31
N HIS A 62 18.64 -7.16 3.10
CA HIS A 62 19.25 -7.79 1.93
C HIS A 62 20.55 -7.08 1.53
N VAL A 63 20.55 -5.75 1.46
CA VAL A 63 21.76 -4.98 1.12
C VAL A 63 22.85 -5.26 2.15
N ILE A 64 22.55 -5.18 3.45
CA ILE A 64 23.52 -5.45 4.51
C ILE A 64 24.10 -6.88 4.41
N SER A 65 23.27 -7.89 4.15
CA SER A 65 23.75 -9.28 4.04
C SER A 65 24.65 -9.50 2.83
N ARG A 66 24.41 -8.77 1.73
CA ARG A 66 25.25 -8.82 0.51
C ARG A 66 26.52 -7.99 0.64
N CYS A 67 26.47 -6.84 1.32
CA CYS A 67 27.64 -5.98 1.54
C CYS A 67 28.80 -6.72 2.20
N ALA A 68 28.53 -7.69 3.08
CA ALA A 68 29.58 -8.47 3.74
C ALA A 68 30.41 -9.34 2.78
N LEU A 69 29.90 -9.61 1.58
CA LEU A 69 30.52 -10.49 0.57
C LEU A 69 30.84 -9.75 -0.74
N ALA A 70 30.37 -8.51 -0.88
CA ALA A 70 30.51 -7.71 -2.10
C ALA A 70 31.88 -7.01 -2.14
N THR A 71 32.42 -6.88 -3.35
CA THR A 71 33.65 -6.12 -3.63
C THR A 71 33.37 -4.73 -4.20
N SER A 72 32.20 -4.57 -4.83
CA SER A 72 31.66 -3.32 -5.38
C SER A 72 30.15 -3.22 -5.08
N PRO A 73 29.56 -2.01 -4.99
CA PRO A 73 28.10 -1.85 -4.94
C PRO A 73 27.35 -2.55 -6.08
N ASP A 74 27.97 -2.69 -7.26
CA ASP A 74 27.37 -3.36 -8.43
C ASP A 74 27.15 -4.86 -8.21
N ASP A 75 27.83 -5.47 -7.23
CA ASP A 75 27.65 -6.89 -6.87
C ASP A 75 26.31 -7.13 -6.14
N ILE A 76 25.67 -6.06 -5.65
CA ILE A 76 24.42 -6.12 -4.90
C ILE A 76 23.24 -6.02 -5.88
N ILE A 77 22.90 -7.16 -6.47
CA ILE A 77 21.79 -7.27 -7.41
C ILE A 77 20.47 -7.44 -6.66
N ILE A 78 19.51 -6.58 -6.97
CA ILE A 78 18.12 -6.68 -6.53
C ILE A 78 17.27 -7.03 -7.74
N THR A 79 16.61 -8.19 -7.71
CA THR A 79 15.77 -8.65 -8.81
C THR A 79 14.31 -8.21 -8.63
N ALA A 80 13.52 -8.30 -9.70
CA ALA A 80 12.07 -8.14 -9.61
C ALA A 80 11.42 -9.19 -8.69
N LEU A 81 11.98 -10.40 -8.63
CA LEU A 81 11.49 -11.45 -7.73
C LEU A 81 11.71 -11.09 -6.26
N ASP A 82 12.85 -10.46 -5.93
CA ASP A 82 13.11 -9.94 -4.59
C ASP A 82 12.06 -8.89 -4.21
N ALA A 83 11.81 -7.93 -5.11
CA ALA A 83 10.82 -6.88 -4.90
C ALA A 83 9.39 -7.43 -4.71
N VAL A 84 8.98 -8.43 -5.50
CA VAL A 84 7.67 -9.09 -5.36
C VAL A 84 7.58 -9.84 -4.03
N THR A 85 8.65 -10.56 -3.65
CA THR A 85 8.73 -11.27 -2.38
C THR A 85 8.62 -10.31 -1.20
N TRP A 86 9.35 -9.20 -1.23
CA TRP A 86 9.30 -8.20 -0.17
C TRP A 86 7.98 -7.46 -0.12
N THR A 87 7.34 -7.23 -1.26
CA THR A 87 5.97 -6.68 -1.34
C THR A 87 4.99 -7.58 -0.59
N LYS A 88 5.02 -8.89 -0.86
CA LYS A 88 4.19 -9.87 -0.15
C LYS A 88 4.45 -9.82 1.37
N ASN A 89 5.71 -9.94 1.78
CA ASN A 89 6.07 -10.00 3.20
C ASN A 89 5.74 -8.69 3.94
N ALA A 90 5.93 -7.54 3.28
CA ALA A 90 5.57 -6.24 3.81
C ALA A 90 4.05 -6.11 4.02
N TRP A 91 3.25 -6.62 3.09
CA TRP A 91 1.79 -6.65 3.22
C TRP A 91 1.34 -7.54 4.37
N GLU A 92 1.91 -8.75 4.50
CA GLU A 92 1.60 -9.68 5.59
C GLU A 92 1.98 -9.10 6.98
N SER A 93 2.92 -8.15 7.02
CA SER A 93 3.32 -7.45 8.24
C SER A 93 2.40 -6.30 8.63
N VAL A 94 1.52 -5.83 7.73
CA VAL A 94 0.51 -4.80 8.06
C VAL A 94 -0.66 -5.46 8.79
N THR A 95 -0.80 -5.15 10.08
CA THR A 95 -1.82 -5.79 10.92
C THR A 95 -3.23 -5.25 10.64
N GLN A 96 -4.25 -6.07 10.95
CA GLN A 96 -5.65 -5.63 10.93
C GLN A 96 -5.91 -4.44 11.85
N LEU A 97 -5.21 -4.37 12.99
CA LEU A 97 -5.31 -3.23 13.91
C LEU A 97 -4.78 -1.95 13.25
N THR A 98 -3.65 -2.02 12.55
CA THR A 98 -3.11 -0.89 11.76
C THR A 98 -4.12 -0.42 10.73
N ILE A 99 -4.71 -1.35 9.96
CA ILE A 99 -5.75 -1.04 8.97
C ILE A 99 -6.94 -0.35 9.64
N ARG A 100 -7.46 -0.91 10.74
CA ARG A 100 -8.62 -0.35 11.43
C ARG A 100 -8.35 1.06 11.96
N ASN A 101 -7.22 1.25 12.64
CA ASN A 101 -6.86 2.56 13.20
C ASN A 101 -6.71 3.62 12.11
N THR A 102 -6.21 3.23 10.94
CA THR A 102 -6.06 4.12 9.78
C THR A 102 -7.41 4.72 9.35
N PHE A 103 -8.49 3.93 9.34
CA PHE A 103 -9.82 4.41 8.99
C PHE A 103 -10.57 5.08 10.14
N HIS A 104 -10.14 4.91 11.40
CA HIS A 104 -10.70 5.63 12.55
C HIS A 104 -10.09 7.03 12.74
N MET A 105 -8.88 7.28 12.21
CA MET A 105 -8.18 8.57 12.32
C MET A 105 -8.47 9.52 11.15
N ALA A 106 -9.28 9.09 10.19
CA ALA A 106 -9.66 9.84 8.99
C ALA A 106 -11.01 10.56 9.15
#